data_AF-A0A0E0USE1-F1
#
_entry.id   AF-A0A0E0USE1-F1
#
_cell.length_a   1.000
_cell.length_b   1.000
_cell.length_c   1.000
_cell.angle_alpha   90.00
_cell.angle_beta   90.00
_cell.angle_gamma   90.00
#
_symmetry.space_group_name_H-M   'P 1'
#
loop_
_entity.id
_entity.type
_entity.pdbx_description
1 polymer ?
#
loop_
_entity_poly.entity_id
_entity_poly.type
_entity_poly.pdbx_seq_one_letter_code
_entity_poly.pdbx_strand_id
1 'polypeptide(L)'
;MSKKLVSIIFLGMLLLLAGCGKAVVDSKYTGKWKLESVSIGASDGTDMKDTDESNMMSHDLEMNAAGNVKELYIYDEFVLTNSYKIKQKNGNEYQYDGPVTSKKVYGYETESEKENVQKALKALEAQDVIKIMKSEQKGNEYHLDTKAEREYEFSMELENENLILKKVDKKENAMVKETYKKN
;
A
#
# COMPACT_ATOMS: atom_id res chain seq x y z
N MET A 1 -29.82 30.13 3.34
CA MET A 1 -29.60 28.98 2.44
C MET A 1 -28.65 28.02 3.13
N SER A 2 -29.20 26.94 3.68
CA SER A 2 -28.50 25.95 4.48
C SER A 2 -27.82 24.91 3.58
N LYS A 3 -26.53 24.70 3.80
CA LYS A 3 -25.73 23.64 3.17
C LYS A 3 -26.21 22.31 3.72
N LYS A 4 -26.74 21.45 2.85
CA LYS A 4 -27.25 20.12 3.21
C LYS A 4 -26.09 19.16 3.53
N LEU A 5 -26.27 18.46 4.64
CA LEU A 5 -25.48 17.33 5.12
C LEU A 5 -25.32 16.26 4.02
N VAL A 6 -24.07 15.89 3.73
CA VAL A 6 -23.75 14.67 2.99
C VAL A 6 -23.30 13.61 3.99
N SER A 7 -24.22 12.69 4.26
CA SER A 7 -23.99 11.26 4.46
C SER A 7 -23.06 10.81 5.60
N ILE A 8 -23.61 10.75 6.81
CA ILE A 8 -23.14 9.83 7.87
C ILE A 8 -23.73 8.44 7.55
N ILE A 9 -23.08 7.70 6.64
CA ILE A 9 -23.31 6.25 6.46
C ILE A 9 -21.96 5.52 6.24
N PHE A 10 -20.93 5.86 7.02
CA PHE A 10 -19.65 5.15 6.98
C PHE A 10 -19.19 4.56 8.32
N LEU A 11 -20.00 4.70 9.39
CA LEU A 11 -19.62 4.23 10.74
C LEU A 11 -20.30 2.92 11.16
N GLY A 12 -21.21 2.37 10.35
CA GLY A 12 -22.02 1.20 10.72
C GLY A 12 -21.48 -0.17 10.30
N MET A 13 -20.45 -0.25 9.45
CA MET A 13 -19.90 -1.54 8.99
C MET A 13 -18.63 -1.98 9.72
N LEU A 14 -18.11 -1.18 10.65
CA LEU A 14 -16.89 -1.50 11.40
C LEU A 14 -17.09 -2.56 12.50
N LEU A 15 -18.32 -2.99 12.78
CA LEU A 15 -18.65 -3.91 13.89
C LEU A 15 -19.02 -5.34 13.47
N LEU A 16 -18.97 -5.69 12.18
CA LEU A 16 -19.37 -7.03 11.69
C LEU A 16 -18.21 -7.96 11.28
N LEU A 17 -16.95 -7.57 11.53
CA LEU A 17 -15.77 -8.40 11.25
C LEU A 17 -15.01 -8.85 12.51
N ALA A 18 -15.62 -8.74 13.69
CA ALA A 18 -15.19 -9.51 14.88
C ALA A 18 -15.60 -10.98 14.71
N GLY A 19 -15.09 -11.63 13.66
CA GLY A 19 -15.12 -13.08 13.54
C GLY A 19 -14.25 -13.65 14.65
N CYS A 20 -14.78 -14.63 15.38
CA CYS A 20 -14.05 -15.51 16.31
C CYS A 20 -13.00 -16.37 15.58
N GLY A 21 -12.07 -15.74 14.85
CA GLY A 21 -10.91 -16.35 14.23
C GLY A 21 -9.66 -16.03 15.05
N LYS A 22 -8.69 -16.94 15.05
CA LYS A 22 -7.36 -16.68 15.61
C LYS A 22 -6.78 -15.44 14.90
N ALA A 23 -6.32 -14.46 15.67
CA ALA A 23 -5.67 -13.28 15.11
C ALA A 23 -4.51 -13.71 14.22
N VAL A 24 -4.47 -13.17 13.00
CA VAL A 24 -3.42 -13.41 12.01
C VAL A 24 -2.19 -12.54 12.33
N VAL A 25 -2.45 -11.31 12.78
CA VAL A 25 -1.44 -10.31 13.12
C VAL A 25 -1.52 -10.05 14.62
N ASP A 26 -0.37 -10.09 15.29
CA ASP A 26 -0.24 -9.72 16.69
C ASP A 26 -0.70 -8.26 16.90
N SER A 27 -1.48 -8.02 17.96
CA SER A 27 -2.06 -6.71 18.25
C SER A 27 -1.02 -5.59 18.32
N LYS A 28 0.22 -5.91 18.71
CA LYS A 28 1.33 -4.94 18.75
C LYS A 28 1.67 -4.34 17.37
N TYR A 29 1.40 -5.07 16.28
CA TYR A 29 1.60 -4.59 14.91
C TYR A 29 0.34 -3.95 14.30
N THR A 30 -0.83 -4.15 14.90
CA THR A 30 -2.10 -3.61 14.37
C THR A 30 -2.28 -2.13 14.66
N GLY A 31 -2.97 -1.41 13.79
CA GLY A 31 -3.28 0.02 13.93
C GLY A 31 -2.82 0.82 12.71
N LYS A 32 -2.75 2.14 12.89
CA LYS A 32 -2.26 3.09 11.89
C LYS A 32 -0.82 3.49 12.20
N TRP A 33 -0.03 3.56 11.15
CA TRP A 33 1.40 3.76 11.18
C TRP A 33 1.77 4.80 10.13
N LYS A 34 2.57 5.77 10.52
CA LYS A 34 3.08 6.83 9.65
C LYS A 34 4.55 6.58 9.36
N LEU A 35 4.93 6.68 8.10
CA LEU A 35 6.29 6.42 7.67
C LEU A 35 7.27 7.45 8.24
N GLU A 36 8.42 6.96 8.69
CA GLU A 36 9.54 7.78 9.18
C GLU A 36 10.78 7.67 8.31
N SER A 37 11.09 6.47 7.80
CA SER A 37 12.24 6.28 6.92
C SER A 37 12.09 5.04 6.04
N VAL A 38 12.81 5.06 4.92
CA VAL A 38 12.92 3.93 3.99
C VAL A 38 14.38 3.71 3.64
N SER A 39 14.74 2.44 3.56
CA SER A 39 16.04 2.00 3.04
C SER A 39 15.83 0.85 2.06
N ILE A 40 16.67 0.82 1.02
CA ILE A 40 16.64 -0.22 -0.02
C ILE A 40 18.02 -0.85 -0.12
N GLY A 41 18.07 -2.17 -0.28
CA GLY A 41 19.30 -2.92 -0.44
C GLY A 41 19.05 -4.28 -1.09
N ALA A 42 20.04 -5.16 -1.00
CA ALA A 42 19.93 -6.53 -1.50
C ALA A 42 18.97 -7.37 -0.65
N SER A 43 18.47 -8.47 -1.22
CA SER A 43 17.48 -9.34 -0.54
C SER A 43 17.98 -9.99 0.75
N ASP A 44 19.30 -10.06 0.96
CA ASP A 44 19.94 -10.55 2.18
C ASP A 44 20.15 -9.45 3.25
N GLY A 45 19.74 -8.22 2.96
CA GLY A 45 19.89 -7.06 3.84
C GLY A 45 21.27 -6.39 3.76
N THR A 46 22.11 -6.75 2.80
CA THR A 46 23.37 -6.05 2.52
C THR A 46 23.14 -4.80 1.67
N ASP A 47 24.11 -3.88 1.68
CA ASP A 47 24.10 -2.64 0.89
C ASP A 47 22.86 -1.75 1.07
N MET A 48 22.24 -1.81 2.25
CA MET A 48 21.10 -0.97 2.59
C MET A 48 21.50 0.51 2.56
N LYS A 49 20.82 1.27 1.72
CA LYS A 49 20.98 2.73 1.62
C LYS A 49 19.67 3.39 1.95
N ASP A 50 19.74 4.40 2.80
CA ASP A 50 18.61 5.28 3.03
C ASP A 50 18.24 5.97 1.71
N THR A 51 16.95 5.99 1.44
CA THR A 51 16.42 6.68 0.27
C THR A 51 15.80 7.98 0.76
N ASP A 52 16.24 9.10 0.19
CA ASP A 52 15.46 10.32 0.23
C ASP A 52 14.07 10.00 -0.37
N GLU A 53 13.00 10.53 0.23
CA GLU A 53 11.55 10.25 0.10
C GLU A 53 10.97 10.05 -1.32
N SER A 54 11.81 10.16 -2.34
CA SER A 54 11.51 10.47 -3.72
C SER A 54 11.03 9.36 -4.65
N ASN A 55 10.95 8.06 -4.30
CA ASN A 55 10.51 7.10 -5.35
C ASN A 55 9.69 5.85 -5.05
N MET A 56 9.51 5.34 -3.83
CA MET A 56 8.59 4.20 -3.59
C MET A 56 8.25 4.06 -2.11
N MET A 57 7.42 4.93 -1.53
CA MET A 57 7.23 4.90 -0.08
C MET A 57 5.77 4.98 0.35
N SER A 58 5.36 4.01 1.16
CA SER A 58 4.05 4.01 1.77
C SER A 58 4.03 5.08 2.85
N HIS A 59 3.43 6.23 2.59
CA HIS A 59 3.22 7.32 3.54
C HIS A 59 2.47 6.85 4.80
N ASP A 60 1.36 6.13 4.60
CA ASP A 60 0.56 5.57 5.70
C ASP A 60 0.38 4.07 5.53
N LEU A 61 0.48 3.33 6.63
CA LEU A 61 0.22 1.90 6.72
C LEU A 61 -0.89 1.66 7.76
N GLU A 62 -1.93 0.94 7.38
CA GLU A 62 -2.97 0.48 8.28
C GLU A 62 -3.08 -1.04 8.24
N MET A 63 -3.06 -1.67 9.41
CA MET A 63 -3.11 -3.12 9.55
C MET A 63 -4.06 -3.55 10.65
N ASN A 64 -4.88 -4.57 10.39
CA ASN A 64 -5.79 -5.13 11.40
C ASN A 64 -5.47 -6.58 11.79
N ALA A 65 -6.07 -7.05 12.88
CA ALA A 65 -5.83 -8.38 13.44
C ALA A 65 -6.21 -9.53 12.49
N ALA A 66 -7.08 -9.27 11.51
CA ALA A 66 -7.46 -10.24 10.48
C ALA A 66 -6.46 -10.31 9.31
N GLY A 67 -5.36 -9.53 9.36
CA GLY A 67 -4.33 -9.49 8.34
C GLY A 67 -4.70 -8.65 7.12
N ASN A 68 -5.71 -7.77 7.20
CA ASN A 68 -5.95 -6.82 6.12
C ASN A 68 -4.97 -5.66 6.27
N VAL A 69 -4.32 -5.31 5.17
CA VAL A 69 -3.33 -4.26 5.08
C VAL A 69 -3.76 -3.24 4.03
N LYS A 70 -3.60 -1.97 4.36
CA LYS A 70 -3.77 -0.85 3.45
C LYS A 70 -2.52 0.02 3.51
N GLU A 71 -1.99 0.35 2.34
CA GLU A 71 -0.83 1.23 2.19
C GLU A 71 -1.22 2.40 1.28
N LEU A 72 -0.92 3.62 1.72
CA LEU A 72 -1.09 4.83 0.93
C LEU A 72 0.27 5.31 0.47
N TYR A 73 0.41 5.51 -0.83
CA TYR A 73 1.56 6.09 -1.49
C TYR A 73 1.13 7.41 -2.14
N ILE A 74 1.93 8.45 -1.95
CA ILE A 74 1.72 9.75 -2.59
C ILE A 74 2.97 10.00 -3.43
N TYR A 75 2.79 9.99 -4.75
CA TYR A 75 3.79 10.41 -5.72
C TYR A 75 3.41 11.78 -6.26
N ASP A 76 4.38 12.48 -6.85
CA ASP A 76 4.14 13.78 -7.47
C ASP A 76 3.03 13.71 -8.55
N GLU A 77 3.00 12.62 -9.32
CA GLU A 77 2.05 12.48 -10.43
C GLU A 77 0.76 11.71 -10.06
N PHE A 78 0.75 10.94 -8.97
CA PHE A 78 -0.41 10.15 -8.60
C PHE A 78 -0.45 9.72 -7.14
N VAL A 79 -1.66 9.47 -6.66
CA VAL A 79 -1.90 8.79 -5.38
C VAL A 79 -2.21 7.32 -5.64
N LEU A 80 -1.57 6.42 -4.90
CA LEU A 80 -1.78 4.98 -4.97
C LEU A 80 -2.18 4.43 -3.61
N THR A 81 -3.28 3.69 -3.54
CA THR A 81 -3.65 2.91 -2.38
C THR A 81 -3.58 1.43 -2.70
N ASN A 82 -2.68 0.69 -2.04
CA ASN A 82 -2.71 -0.78 -2.07
C ASN A 82 -3.60 -1.31 -0.95
N SER A 83 -4.38 -2.33 -1.25
CA SER A 83 -5.18 -3.10 -0.30
C SER A 83 -4.94 -4.58 -0.55
N TYR A 84 -4.52 -5.30 0.47
CA TYR A 84 -4.19 -6.71 0.39
C TYR A 84 -4.39 -7.40 1.74
N LYS A 85 -4.31 -8.73 1.71
CA LYS A 85 -4.36 -9.56 2.92
C LYS A 85 -3.04 -10.28 3.10
N ILE A 86 -2.62 -10.47 4.35
CA ILE A 86 -1.44 -11.26 4.71
C ILE A 86 -1.84 -12.46 5.56
N LYS A 87 -0.99 -13.48 5.55
CA LYS A 87 -1.03 -14.62 6.47
C LYS A 87 0.34 -14.85 7.08
N GLN A 88 0.35 -15.32 8.33
CA GLN A 88 1.56 -15.65 9.06
C GLN A 88 2.19 -16.93 8.50
N LYS A 89 3.49 -16.90 8.20
CA LYS A 89 4.29 -18.09 7.88
C LYS A 89 4.84 -18.72 9.15
N ASN A 90 5.68 -17.95 9.86
CA ASN A 90 6.36 -18.39 11.06
C ASN A 90 6.74 -17.17 11.92
N GLY A 91 6.39 -17.17 13.21
CA GLY A 91 6.74 -16.07 14.11
C GLY A 91 6.34 -14.69 13.55
N ASN A 92 7.32 -13.85 13.24
CA ASN A 92 7.10 -12.50 12.72
C ASN A 92 7.15 -12.39 11.18
N GLU A 93 7.18 -13.52 10.48
CA GLU A 93 7.22 -13.60 9.02
C GLU A 93 5.82 -13.80 8.43
N TYR A 94 5.54 -13.09 7.35
CA TYR A 94 4.25 -13.07 6.67
C TYR A 94 4.42 -13.18 5.16
N GLN A 95 3.33 -13.50 4.48
CA GLN A 95 3.23 -13.48 3.01
C GLN A 95 1.86 -12.97 2.60
N TYR A 96 1.70 -12.61 1.33
CA TYR A 96 0.39 -12.33 0.77
C TYR A 96 -0.56 -13.54 0.89
N ASP A 97 -1.82 -13.24 1.22
CA ASP A 97 -2.96 -14.16 1.23
C ASP A 97 -3.90 -13.78 0.07
N GLY A 98 -3.38 -13.93 -1.15
CA GLY A 98 -4.05 -13.58 -2.38
C GLY A 98 -3.57 -12.27 -3.01
N PRO A 99 -4.33 -11.72 -3.96
CA PRO A 99 -3.90 -10.62 -4.81
C PRO A 99 -3.81 -9.29 -4.09
N VAL A 100 -2.97 -8.40 -4.61
CA VAL A 100 -2.97 -6.98 -4.26
C VAL A 100 -3.95 -6.26 -5.16
N THR A 101 -4.86 -5.50 -4.55
CA THR A 101 -5.73 -4.55 -5.25
C THR A 101 -5.20 -3.14 -5.05
N SER A 102 -5.16 -2.37 -6.11
CA SER A 102 -4.55 -1.04 -6.10
C SER A 102 -5.50 -0.03 -6.72
N LYS A 103 -5.74 1.08 -6.00
CA LYS A 103 -6.45 2.25 -6.52
C LYS A 103 -5.44 3.33 -6.86
N LYS A 104 -5.43 3.79 -8.10
CA LYS A 104 -4.55 4.86 -8.59
C LYS A 104 -5.38 6.07 -9.00
N VAL A 105 -4.99 7.24 -8.56
CA VAL A 105 -5.60 8.51 -8.95
C VAL A 105 -4.51 9.40 -9.52
N TYR A 106 -4.57 9.63 -10.83
CA TYR A 106 -3.69 10.55 -11.55
C TYR A 106 -4.40 11.89 -11.72
N GLY A 107 -3.85 12.96 -11.14
CA GLY A 107 -4.34 14.32 -11.36
C GLY A 107 -3.55 15.02 -12.45
N TYR A 108 -4.17 15.96 -13.15
CA TYR A 108 -3.47 16.86 -14.08
C TYR A 108 -4.17 18.22 -14.13
N GLU A 109 -3.41 19.30 -14.27
CA GLU A 109 -3.96 20.66 -14.40
C GLU A 109 -3.75 21.22 -15.81
N THR A 110 -2.70 20.78 -16.49
CA THR A 110 -2.31 21.20 -17.84
C THR A 110 -2.49 20.09 -18.88
N GLU A 111 -2.58 20.46 -20.16
CA GLU A 111 -2.62 19.47 -21.24
C GLU A 111 -1.31 18.65 -21.36
N SER A 112 -0.16 19.23 -20.99
CA SER A 112 1.11 18.50 -20.94
C SER A 112 1.10 17.39 -19.88
N GLU A 113 0.60 17.70 -18.67
CA GLU A 113 0.44 16.70 -17.61
C GLU A 113 -0.56 15.62 -18.00
N LYS A 114 -1.67 16.00 -18.64
CA LYS A 114 -2.66 15.06 -19.16
C LYS A 114 -2.05 14.09 -20.18
N GLU A 115 -1.22 14.57 -21.10
CA GLU A 115 -0.48 13.72 -22.04
C GLU A 115 0.47 12.75 -21.31
N ASN A 116 1.12 13.22 -20.25
CA ASN A 116 1.98 12.37 -19.42
C ASN A 116 1.19 11.29 -18.68
N VAL A 117 0.03 11.64 -18.12
CA VAL A 117 -0.90 10.67 -17.53
C VAL A 117 -1.29 9.62 -18.57
N GLN A 118 -1.70 10.02 -19.77
CA GLN A 118 -2.05 9.07 -20.83
C GLN A 118 -0.91 8.14 -21.23
N LYS A 119 0.34 8.62 -21.25
CA LYS A 119 1.52 7.77 -21.49
C LYS A 119 1.71 6.76 -20.35
N ALA A 120 1.58 7.19 -19.10
CA ALA A 120 1.67 6.31 -17.93
C ALA A 120 0.57 5.24 -17.94
N LEU A 121 -0.66 5.59 -18.33
CA LEU A 121 -1.76 4.63 -18.47
C LEU A 121 -1.48 3.57 -19.53
N LYS A 122 -0.98 3.96 -20.71
CA LYS A 122 -0.59 3.01 -21.76
C LYS A 122 0.55 2.09 -21.32
N ALA A 123 1.54 2.63 -20.61
CA ALA A 123 2.63 1.82 -20.05
C ALA A 123 2.13 0.81 -19.02
N LEU A 124 1.09 1.17 -18.24
CA LEU A 124 0.46 0.27 -17.28
C LEU A 124 -0.34 -0.83 -17.97
N GLU A 125 -1.10 -0.50 -19.02
CA GLU A 125 -1.87 -1.44 -19.83
C GLU A 125 -1.00 -2.50 -20.51
N ALA A 126 0.25 -2.17 -20.81
CA ALA A 126 1.21 -3.07 -21.41
C ALA A 126 1.86 -4.07 -20.43
N GLN A 127 1.59 -3.97 -19.12
CA GLN A 127 2.17 -4.87 -18.12
C GLN A 127 1.27 -6.10 -17.90
N ASP A 128 1.70 -7.26 -18.38
CA ASP A 128 0.95 -8.52 -18.29
C ASP A 128 0.59 -8.94 -16.84
N VAL A 129 1.37 -8.49 -15.86
CA VAL A 129 1.17 -8.80 -14.44
C VAL A 129 0.08 -7.97 -13.76
N ILE A 130 -0.42 -6.92 -14.41
CA ILE A 130 -1.42 -6.00 -13.87
C ILE A 130 -2.72 -6.10 -14.64
N LYS A 131 -3.79 -6.53 -13.96
CA LYS A 131 -5.14 -6.51 -14.50
C LYS A 131 -5.85 -5.22 -14.14
N ILE A 132 -6.25 -4.43 -15.14
CA ILE A 132 -7.13 -3.28 -14.93
C ILE A 132 -8.57 -3.78 -14.73
N MET A 133 -9.15 -3.44 -13.58
CA MET A 133 -10.50 -3.84 -13.19
C MET A 133 -11.52 -2.73 -13.48
N LYS A 134 -11.09 -1.48 -13.32
CA LYS A 134 -11.90 -0.29 -13.60
C LYS A 134 -11.00 0.84 -14.06
N SER A 135 -11.47 1.62 -15.03
CA SER A 135 -10.83 2.87 -15.47
C SER A 135 -11.94 3.90 -15.70
N GLU A 136 -11.83 5.05 -15.07
CA GLU A 136 -12.78 6.15 -15.24
C GLU A 136 -12.08 7.51 -15.17
N GLN A 137 -12.50 8.45 -16.02
CA GLN A 137 -12.07 9.84 -15.94
C GLN A 137 -13.14 10.67 -15.23
N LYS A 138 -12.73 11.47 -14.25
CA LYS A 138 -13.59 12.37 -13.47
C LYS A 138 -13.00 13.77 -13.50
N GLY A 139 -13.49 14.61 -14.40
CA GLY A 139 -12.92 15.94 -14.64
C GLY A 139 -11.45 15.84 -15.03
N ASN A 140 -10.58 16.36 -14.17
CA ASN A 140 -9.14 16.42 -14.34
C ASN A 140 -8.38 15.28 -13.65
N GLU A 141 -9.08 14.20 -13.30
CA GLU A 141 -8.49 13.03 -12.67
C GLU A 141 -8.79 11.75 -13.44
N TYR A 142 -7.79 10.86 -13.53
CA TYR A 142 -7.94 9.48 -13.98
C TYR A 142 -7.89 8.52 -12.79
N HIS A 143 -8.94 7.75 -12.61
CA HIS A 143 -9.11 6.78 -11.52
C HIS A 143 -9.00 5.37 -12.09
N LEU A 144 -8.07 4.58 -11.56
CA LEU A 144 -7.88 3.18 -11.95
C LEU A 144 -7.91 2.25 -10.75
N ASP A 145 -8.73 1.21 -10.86
CA ASP A 145 -8.64 0.05 -9.98
C ASP A 145 -7.91 -1.06 -10.71
N THR A 146 -6.85 -1.58 -10.10
CA THR A 146 -6.01 -2.64 -10.67
C THR A 146 -5.84 -3.78 -9.70
N LYS A 147 -5.45 -4.94 -10.22
CA LYS A 147 -5.22 -6.16 -9.47
C LYS A 147 -3.94 -6.84 -9.98
N ALA A 148 -3.05 -7.23 -9.08
CA ALA A 148 -1.83 -7.94 -9.42
C ALA A 148 -1.57 -9.07 -8.41
N GLU A 149 -1.05 -10.19 -8.90
CA GLU A 149 -0.45 -11.21 -8.05
C GLU A 149 0.99 -10.76 -7.73
N ARG A 150 1.35 -10.74 -6.46
CA ARG A 150 2.69 -10.36 -6.00
C ARG A 150 3.21 -11.41 -5.04
N GLU A 151 4.51 -11.66 -5.11
CA GLU A 151 5.19 -12.67 -4.31
C GLU A 151 6.28 -12.02 -3.46
N TYR A 152 5.88 -11.13 -2.54
CA TYR A 152 6.80 -10.63 -1.50
C TYR A 152 6.72 -11.47 -0.24
N GLU A 153 7.87 -11.62 0.41
CA GLU A 153 7.97 -12.07 1.79
C GLU A 153 8.11 -10.86 2.71
N PHE A 154 7.40 -10.90 3.84
CA PHE A 154 7.36 -9.81 4.81
C PHE A 154 7.93 -10.26 6.14
N SER A 155 8.58 -9.36 6.85
CA SER A 155 8.82 -9.51 8.29
C SER A 155 8.50 -8.23 9.04
N MET A 156 7.92 -8.38 10.24
CA MET A 156 7.55 -7.25 11.10
C MET A 156 8.25 -7.31 12.45
N GLU A 157 8.93 -6.23 12.82
CA GLU A 157 9.63 -6.09 14.11
C GLU A 157 9.20 -4.79 14.79
N LEU A 158 9.27 -4.77 16.13
CA LEU A 158 9.12 -3.53 16.89
C LEU A 158 10.46 -3.18 17.51
N GLU A 159 10.97 -2.01 17.18
CA GLU A 159 12.21 -1.46 17.71
C GLU A 159 11.94 -0.03 18.21
N ASN A 160 12.14 0.21 19.51
CA ASN A 160 11.90 1.53 20.13
C ASN A 160 10.51 2.11 19.79
N GLU A 161 9.46 1.29 19.91
CA GLU A 161 8.07 1.62 19.56
C GLU A 161 7.79 1.89 18.07
N ASN A 162 8.80 1.80 17.21
CA ASN A 162 8.64 1.90 15.77
C ASN A 162 8.39 0.52 15.17
N LEU A 163 7.49 0.45 14.19
CA LEU A 163 7.28 -0.72 13.37
C LEU A 163 8.33 -0.75 12.25
N ILE A 164 9.09 -1.83 12.19
CA ILE A 164 10.01 -2.12 11.10
C ILE A 164 9.35 -3.16 10.20
N LEU A 165 9.03 -2.76 8.96
CA LEU A 165 8.49 -3.63 7.93
C LEU A 165 9.56 -3.89 6.88
N LYS A 166 9.97 -5.14 6.70
CA LYS A 166 10.88 -5.55 5.62
C LYS A 166 10.08 -6.31 4.57
N LYS A 167 10.22 -5.91 3.31
CA LYS A 167 9.61 -6.52 2.13
C LYS A 167 10.72 -7.05 1.23
N VAL A 168 10.73 -8.35 0.96
CA VAL A 168 11.78 -9.01 0.18
C VAL A 168 11.22 -9.47 -1.16
N ASP A 169 11.85 -9.00 -2.23
CA ASP A 169 11.69 -9.52 -3.58
C ASP A 169 12.89 -10.42 -3.92
N LYS A 170 12.69 -11.73 -3.82
CA LYS A 170 13.74 -12.70 -4.14
C LYS A 170 14.07 -12.74 -5.63
N LYS A 171 13.10 -12.44 -6.50
CA LYS A 171 13.28 -12.50 -7.95
C LYS A 171 14.17 -11.36 -8.42
N GLU A 172 13.94 -10.17 -7.89
CA GLU A 172 14.70 -8.96 -8.22
C GLU A 172 15.91 -8.75 -7.30
N ASN A 173 16.18 -9.68 -6.38
CA ASN A 173 17.23 -9.60 -5.36
C ASN A 173 17.20 -8.25 -4.59
N ALA A 174 16.00 -7.81 -4.19
CA ALA A 174 15.81 -6.52 -3.55
C ALA A 174 15.10 -6.66 -2.19
N MET A 175 15.45 -5.78 -1.26
CA MET A 175 14.75 -5.58 0.00
C MET A 175 14.40 -4.12 0.16
N VAL A 176 13.17 -3.86 0.61
CA VAL A 176 12.74 -2.56 1.12
C VAL A 176 12.50 -2.70 2.61
N LYS A 177 13.13 -1.83 3.41
CA LYS A 177 12.88 -1.70 4.84
C LYS A 177 12.24 -0.34 5.10
N GLU A 178 11.00 -0.36 5.57
CA GLU A 178 10.22 0.81 5.98
C GLU A 178 10.16 0.85 7.51
N THR A 179 10.46 2.01 8.09
CA THR A 179 10.31 2.29 9.52
C THR A 179 9.11 3.21 9.72
N TYR A 180 8.23 2.86 10.64
CA TYR A 180 7.03 3.63 10.93
C TYR A 180 6.91 4.00 12.40
N LYS A 181 6.37 5.19 12.67
CA LYS A 181 5.85 5.58 13.97
C LYS A 181 4.36 5.32 14.07
N LYS A 182 3.89 5.07 15.29
CA LYS A 182 2.46 4.99 15.55
C LYS A 182 1.80 6.35 15.30
N ASN A 183 0.69 6.35 14.56
CA ASN A 183 -0.16 7.53 14.35
C ASN A 183 -1.32 7.55 15.36
#